data_AF-A0A7K5ATB3-F1
#
_entry.id   AF-A0A7K5ATB3-F1
#
_cell.length_a   1.000
_cell.length_b   1.000
_cell.length_c   1.000
_cell.angle_alpha   90.00
_cell.angle_beta   90.00
_cell.angle_gamma   90.00
#
_symmetry.space_group_name_H-M   'P 1'
#
loop_
_entity.id
_entity.type
_entity.pdbx_description
1 polymer ?
#
loop_
_entity_poly.entity_id
_entity_poly.type
_entity_poly.pdbx_seq_one_letter_code
_entity_poly.pdbx_strand_id
1 'polypeptide(L)'
;KGKGPKGKKITLKMARNSIRVSFNGRRRLDLSKMGITTFPKCILDLADVEELDLSRNMLRKIPNTIEKFQNLLWLDLHSNQLDELPKAIGTLQNLTFLNICNNKLTIKSLPEELTLLKNLRTLNLGLNRLESIPTTLGSLKELIDLGLFDNSLTGIPKSVRNLPKMERLNVKRNPLPELIEKEEHTDFVKRIETLHLVEEKDLCSSCLKMCRGERDELHKLEEMTPSSSKKLSFPLLLTPNSSAKDNQEEWRVR
;
A
#
# COMPACT_ATOMS: atom_id res chain seq x y z
N LYS A 1 29.05 32.36 3.89
CA LYS A 1 27.64 32.18 3.44
C LYS A 1 27.61 32.16 1.91
N GLY A 2 27.82 31.00 1.28
CA GLY A 2 27.83 30.89 -0.18
C GLY A 2 26.42 31.08 -0.74
N LYS A 3 26.27 31.98 -1.72
CA LYS A 3 25.03 32.12 -2.50
C LYS A 3 24.78 30.79 -3.20
N GLY A 4 23.75 30.06 -2.79
CA GLY A 4 23.29 28.86 -3.50
C GLY A 4 23.00 29.16 -4.97
N PRO A 5 22.92 28.12 -5.83
CA PRO A 5 22.71 28.30 -7.26
C PRO A 5 21.47 29.19 -7.50
N LYS A 6 21.65 30.29 -8.24
CA LYS A 6 20.55 31.18 -8.60
C LYS A 6 19.64 30.41 -9.57
N GLY A 7 18.47 29.98 -9.10
CA GLY A 7 17.51 29.27 -9.94
C GLY A 7 16.99 30.13 -11.10
N LYS A 8 16.53 29.45 -12.15
CA LYS A 8 15.95 30.11 -13.32
C LYS A 8 14.64 30.80 -12.94
N LYS A 9 14.56 32.10 -13.17
CA LYS A 9 13.31 32.87 -13.01
C LYS A 9 12.41 32.60 -14.21
N ILE A 10 11.19 32.13 -13.94
CA ILE A 10 10.18 31.93 -14.99
C ILE A 10 9.39 33.23 -15.18
N THR A 11 9.29 33.68 -16.43
CA THR A 11 8.43 34.80 -16.81
C THR A 11 7.05 34.29 -17.24
N LEU A 12 6.03 35.15 -17.16
CA LEU A 12 4.67 34.77 -17.59
C LEU A 12 4.63 34.37 -19.08
N LYS A 13 5.41 35.05 -19.93
CA LYS A 13 5.53 34.69 -21.36
C LYS A 13 6.10 33.28 -21.55
N MET A 14 7.14 32.92 -20.78
CA MET A 14 7.69 31.56 -20.82
C MET A 14 6.65 30.54 -20.34
N ALA A 15 5.96 30.81 -19.24
CA ALA A 15 4.93 29.92 -18.71
C ALA A 15 3.79 29.71 -19.71
N ARG A 16 3.31 30.77 -20.37
CA ARG A 16 2.29 30.68 -21.43
C ARG A 16 2.75 29.83 -22.61
N ASN A 17 3.99 29.99 -23.06
CA ASN A 17 4.56 29.21 -24.16
C ASN A 17 4.81 27.74 -23.79
N SER A 18 4.83 27.42 -22.49
CA SER A 18 4.95 26.08 -21.94
C SER A 18 3.61 25.34 -21.84
N ILE A 19 2.49 26.00 -22.15
CA ILE A 19 1.18 25.36 -22.15
C ILE A 19 1.03 24.49 -23.39
N ARG A 20 0.60 23.25 -23.19
CA ARG A 20 0.35 22.26 -24.22
C ARG A 20 -0.98 21.55 -23.95
N VAL A 21 -1.52 20.89 -24.97
CA VAL A 21 -2.66 20.00 -24.82
C VAL A 21 -2.12 18.58 -24.62
N SER A 22 -2.52 17.92 -23.54
CA SER A 22 -2.15 16.53 -23.27
C SER A 22 -2.94 15.59 -24.18
N PHE A 23 -2.53 14.31 -24.25
CA PHE A 23 -3.23 13.31 -25.06
C PHE A 23 -4.73 13.19 -24.73
N ASN A 24 -5.10 13.51 -23.49
CA ASN A 24 -6.49 13.46 -23.01
C ASN A 24 -7.26 14.77 -23.29
N GLY A 25 -6.71 15.67 -24.12
CA GLY A 25 -7.32 16.97 -24.43
C GLY A 25 -7.18 18.03 -23.33
N ARG A 26 -6.41 17.73 -22.27
CA ARG A 26 -6.30 18.60 -21.09
C ARG A 26 -5.26 19.69 -21.29
N ARG A 27 -5.49 20.85 -20.67
CA ARG A 27 -4.53 21.96 -20.71
C ARG A 27 -3.42 21.73 -19.68
N ARG A 28 -2.22 21.39 -20.15
CA ARG A 28 -1.02 21.10 -19.35
C ARG A 28 -0.04 22.26 -19.36
N LEU A 29 0.40 22.70 -18.20
CA LEU A 29 1.55 23.60 -18.04
C LEU A 29 2.80 22.77 -17.76
N ASP A 30 3.72 22.70 -18.73
CA ASP A 30 4.98 21.96 -18.60
C ASP A 30 6.17 22.90 -18.32
N LEU A 31 6.61 22.88 -17.06
CA LEU A 31 7.79 23.59 -16.57
C LEU A 31 8.84 22.60 -16.05
N SER A 32 8.83 21.37 -16.58
CA SER A 32 9.81 20.35 -16.22
C SER A 32 11.22 20.74 -16.67
N LYS A 33 12.24 20.31 -15.91
CA LYS A 33 13.68 20.49 -16.27
C LYS A 33 14.10 21.95 -16.51
N MET A 34 13.45 22.91 -15.86
CA MET A 34 13.71 24.34 -16.06
C MET A 34 14.73 24.93 -15.09
N GLY A 35 15.26 24.15 -14.14
CA GLY A 35 16.21 24.65 -13.14
C GLY A 35 15.59 25.64 -12.15
N ILE A 36 14.29 25.48 -11.87
CA ILE A 36 13.53 26.34 -10.96
C ILE A 36 13.89 26.00 -9.51
N THR A 37 14.30 26.99 -8.72
CA THR A 37 14.58 26.80 -7.27
C THR A 37 13.43 27.25 -6.38
N THR A 38 12.62 28.18 -6.85
CA THR A 38 11.52 28.80 -6.10
C THR A 38 10.26 28.75 -6.94
N PHE A 39 9.13 28.39 -6.31
CA PHE A 39 7.85 28.33 -7.00
C PHE A 39 7.54 29.64 -7.76
N PRO A 40 7.32 29.59 -9.08
CA PRO A 40 7.18 30.79 -9.89
C PRO A 40 5.78 31.40 -9.75
N LYS A 41 5.61 32.42 -8.90
CA LYS A 41 4.29 33.03 -8.62
C LYS A 41 3.49 33.47 -9.87
N CYS A 42 4.16 33.75 -10.99
CA CYS A 42 3.50 34.10 -12.26
C CYS A 42 2.61 32.98 -12.82
N ILE A 43 2.84 31.71 -12.46
CA ILE A 43 1.99 30.61 -12.93
C ILE A 43 0.61 30.59 -12.28
N LEU A 44 0.42 31.36 -11.20
CA LEU A 44 -0.88 31.52 -10.56
C LEU A 44 -1.90 32.25 -11.46
N ASP A 45 -1.43 33.00 -12.45
CA ASP A 45 -2.28 33.63 -13.48
C ASP A 45 -2.74 32.65 -14.56
N LEU A 46 -2.25 31.40 -14.49
CA LEU A 46 -2.56 30.30 -15.41
C LEU A 46 -3.23 29.15 -14.64
N ALA A 47 -3.99 29.47 -13.60
CA ALA A 47 -4.62 28.50 -12.70
C ALA A 47 -5.77 27.69 -13.34
N ASP A 48 -6.15 28.04 -14.56
CA ASP A 48 -7.13 27.35 -15.40
C ASP A 48 -6.58 26.06 -16.06
N VAL A 49 -5.33 25.67 -15.77
CA VAL A 49 -4.74 24.40 -16.22
C VAL A 49 -5.29 23.20 -15.45
N GLU A 50 -5.33 22.06 -16.11
CA GLU A 50 -5.75 20.78 -15.53
C GLU A 50 -4.56 19.88 -15.18
N GLU A 51 -3.41 20.10 -15.82
CA GLU A 51 -2.18 19.35 -15.55
C GLU A 51 -1.02 20.31 -15.29
N LEU A 52 -0.25 20.08 -14.23
CA LEU A 52 0.91 20.89 -13.88
C LEU A 52 2.13 20.02 -13.69
N ASP A 53 3.14 20.23 -14.53
CA ASP A 53 4.43 19.56 -14.45
C ASP A 53 5.51 20.53 -13.98
N LEU A 54 6.01 20.31 -12.76
CA LEU A 54 7.15 21.01 -12.17
C LEU A 54 8.30 20.03 -11.88
N SER A 55 8.31 18.87 -12.54
CA SER A 55 9.29 17.82 -12.29
C SER A 55 10.72 18.21 -12.70
N ARG A 56 11.70 17.49 -12.15
CA ARG A 56 13.13 17.64 -12.47
C ARG A 56 13.64 19.08 -12.29
N ASN A 57 13.19 19.73 -11.23
CA ASN A 57 13.63 21.06 -10.84
C ASN A 57 14.38 20.99 -9.49
N MET A 58 14.59 22.14 -8.84
CA MET A 58 15.27 22.26 -7.56
C MET A 58 14.37 22.90 -6.50
N LEU A 59 13.05 22.68 -6.60
CA LEU A 59 12.08 23.24 -5.66
C LEU A 59 12.28 22.61 -4.28
N ARG A 60 12.33 23.46 -3.24
CA ARG A 60 12.38 23.01 -1.84
C ARG A 60 11.04 23.04 -1.11
N LYS A 61 10.13 23.93 -1.56
CA LYS A 61 8.81 24.12 -0.98
C LYS A 61 7.80 24.43 -2.08
N ILE A 62 6.57 23.94 -1.89
CA ILE A 62 5.40 24.39 -2.63
C ILE A 62 4.60 25.34 -1.72
N PRO A 63 4.27 26.56 -2.17
CA PRO A 63 3.54 27.52 -1.35
C PRO A 63 2.05 27.16 -1.23
N ASN A 64 1.40 27.65 -0.17
CA ASN A 64 -0.05 27.47 0.02
C ASN A 64 -0.89 28.04 -1.14
N THR A 65 -0.35 28.99 -1.90
CA THR A 65 -1.01 29.53 -3.10
C THR A 65 -1.26 28.50 -4.20
N ILE A 66 -0.75 27.27 -4.07
CA ILE A 66 -1.11 26.14 -4.93
C ILE A 66 -2.62 25.86 -4.89
N GLU A 67 -3.33 26.26 -3.84
CA GLU A 67 -4.79 26.18 -3.74
C GLU A 67 -5.52 26.89 -4.90
N LYS A 68 -4.87 27.81 -5.63
CA LYS A 68 -5.51 28.46 -6.79
C LYS A 68 -5.81 27.49 -7.94
N PHE A 69 -5.11 26.36 -8.04
CA PHE A 69 -5.28 25.39 -9.13
C PHE A 69 -6.46 24.45 -8.88
N GLN A 70 -7.67 24.98 -8.74
CA GLN A 70 -8.87 24.20 -8.37
C GLN A 70 -9.29 23.17 -9.43
N ASN A 71 -8.89 23.37 -10.69
CA ASN A 71 -9.19 22.44 -11.80
C ASN A 71 -8.11 21.36 -11.98
N LEU A 72 -7.11 21.30 -11.10
CA LEU A 72 -5.98 20.41 -11.30
C LEU A 72 -6.36 18.93 -11.10
N LEU A 73 -6.14 18.15 -12.15
CA LEU A 73 -6.36 16.71 -12.20
C LEU A 73 -5.04 15.94 -12.04
N TRP A 74 -3.92 16.54 -12.46
CA TRP A 74 -2.61 15.91 -12.50
C TRP A 74 -1.52 16.88 -12.00
N LEU A 75 -0.76 16.46 -10.99
CA LEU A 75 0.35 17.23 -10.44
C LEU A 75 1.60 16.37 -10.36
N ASP A 76 2.66 16.82 -11.02
CA ASP A 76 3.96 16.17 -10.97
C ASP A 76 5.05 17.08 -10.44
N LEU A 77 5.62 16.64 -9.33
CA LEU A 77 6.68 17.28 -8.56
C LEU A 77 7.91 16.36 -8.46
N HIS A 78 8.01 15.33 -9.31
CA HIS A 78 9.05 14.32 -9.19
C HIS A 78 10.44 14.92 -9.36
N SER A 79 11.45 14.35 -8.70
CA SER A 79 12.85 14.78 -8.82
C SER A 79 13.03 16.28 -8.52
N ASN A 80 12.62 16.67 -7.31
CA ASN A 80 12.86 17.98 -6.73
C ASN A 80 13.62 17.82 -5.40
N GLN A 81 13.66 18.87 -4.57
CA GLN A 81 14.29 18.86 -3.27
C GLN A 81 13.26 19.18 -2.17
N LEU A 82 12.01 18.75 -2.33
CA LEU A 82 10.93 19.11 -1.43
C LEU A 82 11.16 18.55 -0.04
N ASP A 83 11.18 19.44 0.96
CA ASP A 83 11.33 19.09 2.37
C ASP A 83 9.95 18.87 3.04
N GLU A 84 8.91 19.52 2.53
CA GLU A 84 7.53 19.46 3.03
C GLU A 84 6.51 19.69 1.92
N LEU A 85 5.30 19.14 2.09
CA LEU A 85 4.15 19.41 1.26
C LEU A 85 3.19 20.35 2.01
N PRO A 86 2.66 21.42 1.38
CA PRO A 86 1.79 22.37 2.06
C PRO A 86 0.43 21.75 2.37
N LYS A 87 -0.17 22.18 3.49
CA LYS A 87 -1.55 21.81 3.87
C LYS A 87 -2.57 22.10 2.77
N ALA A 88 -2.33 23.18 2.01
CA ALA A 88 -3.15 23.58 0.87
C ALA A 88 -3.28 22.50 -0.21
N ILE A 89 -2.43 21.46 -0.23
CA ILE A 89 -2.59 20.35 -1.17
C ILE A 89 -3.97 19.69 -1.05
N GLY A 90 -4.52 19.60 0.17
CA GLY A 90 -5.84 19.00 0.43
C GLY A 90 -7.01 19.77 -0.19
N THR A 91 -6.78 21.00 -0.66
CA THR A 91 -7.80 21.81 -1.36
C THR A 91 -7.98 21.37 -2.82
N LEU A 92 -7.03 20.63 -3.39
CA LEU A 92 -7.06 20.18 -4.79
C LEU A 92 -7.96 18.94 -4.95
N GLN A 93 -9.25 19.08 -4.65
CA GLN A 93 -10.19 17.95 -4.56
C GLN A 93 -10.38 17.17 -5.88
N ASN A 94 -10.09 17.82 -7.01
CA ASN A 94 -10.16 17.20 -8.33
C ASN A 94 -8.92 16.34 -8.66
N LEU A 95 -7.87 16.39 -7.85
CA LEU A 95 -6.60 15.73 -8.15
C LEU A 95 -6.77 14.20 -8.21
N THR A 96 -6.42 13.63 -9.36
CA THR A 96 -6.46 12.18 -9.61
C THR A 96 -5.08 11.55 -9.62
N PHE A 97 -4.05 12.34 -9.92
CA PHE A 97 -2.67 11.88 -10.00
C PHE A 97 -1.76 12.86 -9.26
N LEU A 98 -0.95 12.32 -8.33
CA LEU A 98 0.05 13.06 -7.59
C LEU A 98 1.38 12.28 -7.58
N ASN A 99 2.40 12.86 -8.21
CA ASN A 99 3.74 12.31 -8.23
C ASN A 99 4.71 13.21 -7.47
N ILE A 100 5.23 12.72 -6.34
CA ILE A 100 6.23 13.41 -5.52
C ILE A 100 7.46 12.51 -5.31
N CYS A 101 7.67 11.58 -6.24
CA CYS A 101 8.79 10.66 -6.23
C CYS A 101 10.14 11.38 -6.31
N ASN A 102 11.18 10.85 -5.67
CA ASN A 102 12.53 11.41 -5.68
C ASN A 102 12.57 12.84 -5.09
N ASN A 103 12.23 12.94 -3.81
CA ASN A 103 12.28 14.17 -3.02
C ASN A 103 12.93 13.88 -1.64
N LYS A 104 12.79 14.78 -0.66
CA LYS A 104 13.37 14.63 0.69
C LYS A 104 12.30 14.48 1.76
N LEU A 105 11.13 13.96 1.39
CA LEU A 105 9.99 13.89 2.30
C LEU A 105 10.22 12.84 3.40
N THR A 106 9.83 13.21 4.61
CA THR A 106 9.70 12.34 5.79
C THR A 106 8.22 12.21 6.16
N ILE A 107 7.87 11.38 7.14
CA ILE A 107 6.46 11.30 7.60
C ILE A 107 5.92 12.66 8.07
N LYS A 108 6.73 13.46 8.76
CA LYS A 108 6.35 14.81 9.23
C LYS A 108 6.16 15.81 8.07
N SER A 109 6.70 15.48 6.91
CA SER A 109 6.61 16.30 5.69
C SER A 109 5.28 16.10 4.95
N LEU A 110 4.50 15.07 5.29
CA LEU A 110 3.20 14.78 4.70
C LEU A 110 2.09 15.40 5.56
N PRO A 111 1.33 16.38 5.03
CA PRO A 111 0.23 17.01 5.75
C PRO A 111 -0.93 16.02 5.93
N GLU A 112 -1.64 16.12 7.05
CA GLU A 112 -2.87 15.34 7.28
C GLU A 112 -3.92 15.63 6.20
N GLU A 113 -3.91 16.86 5.66
CA GLU A 113 -4.79 17.32 4.59
C GLU A 113 -4.61 16.55 3.28
N LEU A 114 -3.54 15.76 3.10
CA LEU A 114 -3.39 14.84 1.96
C LEU A 114 -4.56 13.84 1.89
N THR A 115 -5.15 13.50 3.03
CA THR A 115 -6.30 12.58 3.17
C THR A 115 -7.60 13.13 2.60
N LEU A 116 -7.65 14.44 2.31
CA LEU A 116 -8.80 15.13 1.73
C LEU A 116 -8.91 14.93 0.21
N LEU A 117 -7.86 14.41 -0.44
CA LEU A 117 -7.82 14.13 -1.88
C LEU A 117 -8.63 12.88 -2.25
N LYS A 118 -9.95 12.93 -2.05
CA LYS A 118 -10.85 11.77 -2.19
C LYS A 118 -10.88 11.14 -3.58
N ASN A 119 -10.53 11.90 -4.62
CA ASN A 119 -10.50 11.44 -6.01
C ASN A 119 -9.12 10.92 -6.46
N LEU A 120 -8.14 10.88 -5.56
CA LEU A 120 -6.77 10.49 -5.91
C LEU A 120 -6.72 8.99 -6.24
N ARG A 121 -6.26 8.68 -7.47
CA ARG A 121 -6.12 7.32 -7.99
C ARG A 121 -4.68 6.84 -8.00
N THR A 122 -3.75 7.75 -8.24
CA THR A 122 -2.32 7.44 -8.28
C THR A 122 -1.56 8.36 -7.35
N LEU A 123 -0.83 7.76 -6.42
CA LEU A 123 0.08 8.45 -5.51
C LEU A 123 1.46 7.82 -5.58
N ASN A 124 2.46 8.59 -5.99
CA ASN A 124 3.85 8.13 -6.01
C ASN A 124 4.71 8.92 -5.02
N LEU A 125 5.16 8.24 -3.98
CA LEU A 125 6.05 8.74 -2.93
C LEU A 125 7.39 7.98 -2.90
N GLY A 126 7.71 7.24 -3.96
CA GLY A 126 8.97 6.49 -4.03
C GLY A 126 10.21 7.39 -3.97
N LEU A 127 11.38 6.81 -3.68
CA LEU A 127 12.66 7.55 -3.57
C LEU A 127 12.55 8.76 -2.62
N ASN A 128 12.00 8.56 -1.43
CA ASN A 128 11.95 9.57 -0.38
C ASN A 128 12.66 9.03 0.88
N ARG A 129 12.41 9.65 2.05
CA ARG A 129 12.97 9.26 3.34
C ARG A 129 11.87 8.90 4.33
N LEU A 130 10.82 8.22 3.84
CA LEU A 130 9.68 7.83 4.66
C LEU A 130 10.06 6.64 5.55
N GLU A 131 9.95 6.81 6.87
CA GLU A 131 10.17 5.74 7.85
C GLU A 131 8.89 4.95 8.13
N SER A 132 7.74 5.59 7.98
CA SER A 132 6.42 4.98 8.06
C SER A 132 5.42 5.78 7.23
N ILE A 133 4.25 5.17 6.99
CA ILE A 133 3.11 5.80 6.33
C ILE A 133 2.01 6.02 7.38
N PRO A 134 1.37 7.20 7.43
CA PRO A 134 0.29 7.43 8.38
C PRO A 134 -0.91 6.53 8.07
N THR A 135 -1.54 6.01 9.13
CA THR A 135 -2.76 5.18 9.03
C THR A 135 -3.89 5.91 8.32
N THR A 136 -3.91 7.24 8.42
CA THR A 136 -4.90 8.13 7.82
C THR A 136 -4.88 8.10 6.29
N LEU A 137 -3.78 7.68 5.65
CA LEU A 137 -3.72 7.49 4.18
C LEU A 137 -4.74 6.45 3.69
N GLY A 138 -5.19 5.55 4.58
CA GLY A 138 -6.29 4.61 4.31
C GLY A 138 -7.65 5.27 4.03
N SER A 139 -7.79 6.59 4.19
CA SER A 139 -8.99 7.33 3.79
C SER A 139 -9.14 7.49 2.27
N LEU A 140 -8.05 7.34 1.51
CA LEU A 140 -8.01 7.51 0.06
C LEU A 140 -8.60 6.28 -0.65
N LYS A 141 -9.92 6.11 -0.53
CA LYS A 141 -10.64 4.91 -1.01
C LYS A 141 -10.58 4.71 -2.53
N GLU A 142 -10.31 5.77 -3.29
CA GLU A 142 -10.19 5.74 -4.76
C GLU A 142 -8.78 5.39 -5.25
N LEU A 143 -7.82 5.17 -4.34
CA LEU A 143 -6.43 4.91 -4.71
C LEU A 143 -6.29 3.52 -5.36
N ILE A 144 -5.71 3.51 -6.56
CA ILE A 144 -5.48 2.32 -7.39
C ILE A 144 -3.99 1.96 -7.37
N ASP A 145 -3.13 2.97 -7.52
CA ASP A 145 -1.68 2.80 -7.63
C ASP A 145 -0.96 3.59 -6.53
N LEU A 146 -0.22 2.89 -5.67
CA LEU A 146 0.60 3.47 -4.61
C LEU A 146 2.07 3.06 -4.74
N GLY A 147 2.92 4.05 -5.06
CA GLY A 147 4.37 3.90 -5.13
C GLY A 147 5.05 4.32 -3.83
N LEU A 148 5.71 3.38 -3.15
CA LEU A 148 6.45 3.58 -1.89
C LEU A 148 7.88 3.02 -1.96
N PHE A 149 8.33 2.59 -3.13
CA PHE A 149 9.65 1.99 -3.32
C PHE A 149 10.77 2.94 -2.91
N ASP A 150 11.91 2.41 -2.48
CA ASP A 150 13.06 3.22 -2.10
C ASP A 150 12.75 4.26 -1.02
N ASN A 151 12.30 3.76 0.12
CA ASN A 151 12.14 4.52 1.35
C ASN A 151 12.78 3.73 2.50
N SER A 152 12.59 4.20 3.73
CA SER A 152 13.06 3.56 4.95
C SER A 152 11.91 2.88 5.71
N LEU A 153 10.89 2.38 5.00
CA LEU A 153 9.69 1.83 5.62
C LEU A 153 9.99 0.52 6.35
N THR A 154 9.64 0.47 7.63
CA THR A 154 9.71 -0.75 8.47
C THR A 154 8.39 -1.51 8.53
N GLY A 155 7.31 -0.91 8.05
CA GLY A 155 6.00 -1.54 8.00
C GLY A 155 5.00 -0.74 7.18
N ILE A 156 3.90 -1.39 6.82
CA ILE A 156 2.79 -0.77 6.10
C ILE A 156 1.52 -0.93 6.93
N PRO A 157 0.78 0.16 7.22
CA PRO A 157 -0.48 0.07 7.94
C PRO A 157 -1.48 -0.84 7.24
N LYS A 158 -2.24 -1.63 8.02
CA LYS A 158 -3.35 -2.45 7.50
C LYS A 158 -4.40 -1.60 6.76
N SER A 159 -4.61 -0.36 7.19
CA SER A 159 -5.54 0.57 6.53
C SER A 159 -5.13 0.90 5.09
N VAL A 160 -3.83 0.96 4.81
CA VAL A 160 -3.31 1.16 3.45
C VAL A 160 -3.37 -0.15 2.69
N ARG A 161 -2.92 -1.27 3.27
CA ARG A 161 -2.95 -2.60 2.62
C ARG A 161 -4.35 -3.03 2.18
N ASN A 162 -5.39 -2.64 2.92
CA ASN A 162 -6.78 -3.03 2.67
C ASN A 162 -7.60 -1.96 1.94
N LEU A 163 -6.95 -1.06 1.19
CA LEU A 163 -7.67 -0.09 0.36
C LEU A 163 -8.52 -0.82 -0.71
N PRO A 164 -9.80 -0.45 -0.88
CA PRO A 164 -10.77 -1.26 -1.62
C PRO A 164 -10.51 -1.33 -3.12
N LYS A 165 -9.84 -0.33 -3.69
CA LYS A 165 -9.57 -0.21 -5.13
C LYS A 165 -8.09 -0.37 -5.49
N MET A 166 -7.24 -0.73 -4.53
CA MET A 166 -5.80 -0.76 -4.74
C MET A 166 -5.39 -1.99 -5.55
N GLU A 167 -4.80 -1.75 -6.72
CA GLU A 167 -4.33 -2.78 -7.65
C GLU A 167 -2.81 -2.94 -7.60
N ARG A 168 -2.07 -1.83 -7.45
CA ARG A 168 -0.61 -1.84 -7.45
C ARG A 168 -0.05 -1.15 -6.22
N LEU A 169 0.64 -1.92 -5.38
CA LEU A 169 1.41 -1.43 -4.25
C LEU A 169 2.87 -1.77 -4.45
N ASN A 170 3.71 -0.76 -4.75
CA ASN A 170 5.14 -0.98 -4.93
C ASN A 170 5.91 -0.54 -3.69
N VAL A 171 6.44 -1.50 -2.93
CA VAL A 171 7.17 -1.27 -1.67
C VAL A 171 8.61 -1.80 -1.72
N LYS A 172 9.10 -2.10 -2.93
CA LYS A 172 10.45 -2.64 -3.17
C LYS A 172 11.52 -1.72 -2.57
N ARG A 173 12.66 -2.31 -2.18
CA ARG A 173 13.80 -1.57 -1.59
C ARG A 173 13.41 -0.73 -0.36
N ASN A 174 12.64 -1.34 0.55
CA ASN A 174 12.42 -0.85 1.91
C ASN A 174 12.91 -1.90 2.91
N PRO A 175 13.36 -1.49 4.10
CA PRO A 175 13.73 -2.40 5.19
C PRO A 175 12.48 -2.99 5.88
N LEU A 176 11.55 -3.53 5.09
CA LEU A 176 10.41 -4.26 5.62
C LEU A 176 10.96 -5.57 6.21
N PRO A 177 10.52 -5.98 7.41
CA PRO A 177 10.72 -7.35 7.85
C PRO A 177 10.27 -8.23 6.70
N GLU A 178 11.10 -9.20 6.29
CA GLU A 178 10.65 -10.24 5.36
C GLU A 178 9.29 -10.68 5.89
N LEU A 179 8.25 -10.32 5.16
CA LEU A 179 6.97 -10.99 5.29
C LEU A 179 7.36 -12.39 4.83
N ILE A 180 7.78 -13.24 5.78
CA ILE A 180 7.86 -14.67 5.58
C ILE A 180 6.54 -14.97 4.91
N GLU A 181 6.63 -15.35 3.64
CA GLU A 181 5.52 -15.75 2.80
C GLU A 181 4.87 -16.94 3.50
N LYS A 182 4.03 -16.66 4.48
CA LYS A 182 2.78 -17.35 4.64
C LYS A 182 1.80 -16.56 3.80
N GLU A 183 2.07 -16.54 2.50
CA GLU A 183 0.99 -16.84 1.58
C GLU A 183 0.52 -18.23 2.02
N GLU A 184 -0.42 -18.26 2.97
CA GLU A 184 -1.41 -19.30 2.94
C GLU A 184 -2.01 -19.16 1.54
N HIS A 185 -1.52 -20.00 0.62
CA HIS A 185 -2.36 -20.57 -0.41
C HIS A 185 -3.60 -21.07 0.33
N THR A 186 -4.53 -20.15 0.54
CA THR A 186 -5.92 -20.49 0.81
C THR A 186 -6.38 -20.99 -0.53
N ASP A 187 -6.11 -22.28 -0.76
CA ASP A 187 -6.87 -23.05 -1.70
C ASP A 187 -8.33 -22.75 -1.37
N PHE A 188 -9.00 -22.02 -2.25
CA PHE A 188 -10.44 -21.89 -2.25
C PHE A 188 -11.02 -23.27 -2.63
N VAL A 189 -10.79 -24.29 -1.82
CA VAL A 189 -11.71 -25.41 -1.74
C VAL A 189 -12.92 -24.83 -1.02
N LYS A 190 -13.98 -24.54 -1.78
CA LYS A 190 -15.32 -24.41 -1.20
C LYS A 190 -15.57 -25.69 -0.42
N ARG A 191 -15.40 -25.63 0.90
CA ARG A 191 -15.83 -26.68 1.81
C ARG A 191 -17.35 -26.66 1.80
N ILE A 192 -17.93 -27.41 0.88
CA ILE A 192 -19.34 -27.78 0.95
C ILE A 192 -19.40 -28.80 2.08
N GLU A 193 -19.45 -28.33 3.32
CA GLU A 193 -19.75 -29.17 4.47
C GLU A 193 -21.26 -29.45 4.46
N THR A 194 -21.68 -30.39 3.61
CA THR A 194 -22.94 -31.10 3.79
C THR A 194 -22.65 -32.60 3.77
N LEU A 195 -22.19 -33.09 4.93
CA LEU A 195 -22.11 -34.53 5.20
C LEU A 195 -23.54 -35.05 5.35
N HIS A 196 -23.96 -35.90 4.41
CA HIS A 196 -25.21 -36.65 4.50
C HIS A 196 -24.88 -38.10 4.84
N LEU A 197 -25.43 -38.62 5.94
CA LEU A 197 -25.43 -40.06 6.20
C LEU A 197 -26.45 -40.70 5.23
N VAL A 198 -25.99 -41.63 4.41
CA VAL A 198 -26.81 -42.41 3.48
C VAL A 198 -26.70 -43.87 3.88
N GLU A 199 -27.83 -44.57 4.02
CA GLU A 199 -27.83 -46.00 4.30
C GLU A 199 -27.47 -46.80 3.02
N GLU A 200 -26.80 -47.95 3.16
CA GLU A 200 -26.35 -48.74 2.01
C GLU A 200 -27.48 -49.17 1.06
N LYS A 201 -28.71 -49.28 1.60
CA LYS A 201 -29.91 -49.63 0.85
C LYS A 201 -30.36 -48.54 -0.14
N ASP A 202 -29.95 -47.30 0.10
CA ASP A 202 -30.33 -46.12 -0.69
C ASP A 202 -29.28 -45.82 -1.79
N LEU A 203 -28.22 -46.63 -1.88
CA LEU A 203 -27.18 -46.52 -2.91
C LEU A 203 -27.45 -47.50 -4.06
N CYS A 204 -27.27 -47.04 -5.30
CA CYS A 204 -27.28 -47.94 -6.45
C CYS A 204 -26.05 -48.87 -6.43
N SER A 205 -26.13 -50.00 -7.14
CA SER A 205 -25.07 -51.04 -7.13
C SER A 205 -23.68 -50.53 -7.51
N SER A 206 -23.60 -49.57 -8.42
CA SER A 206 -22.33 -48.94 -8.83
C SER A 206 -21.76 -48.03 -7.72
N CYS A 207 -22.60 -47.23 -7.07
CA CYS A 207 -22.15 -46.34 -5.99
C CYS A 207 -21.77 -47.14 -4.73
N LEU A 208 -22.53 -48.19 -4.39
CA LEU A 208 -22.22 -49.07 -3.27
C LEU A 208 -20.85 -49.74 -3.44
N LYS A 209 -20.53 -50.19 -4.65
CA LYS A 209 -19.22 -50.81 -4.96
C LYS A 209 -18.06 -49.82 -4.81
N MET A 210 -18.27 -48.57 -5.23
CA MET A 210 -17.29 -47.49 -5.11
C MET A 210 -17.04 -47.14 -3.63
N CYS A 211 -18.11 -46.91 -2.85
CA CYS A 211 -18.00 -46.59 -1.43
C CYS A 211 -17.35 -47.72 -0.62
N ARG A 212 -17.62 -48.99 -0.97
CA ARG A 212 -16.92 -50.13 -0.34
C ARG A 212 -15.43 -50.16 -0.69
N GLY A 213 -15.09 -49.91 -1.95
CA GLY A 213 -13.68 -49.83 -2.37
C GLY A 213 -12.89 -48.73 -1.65
N GLU A 214 -13.47 -47.54 -1.49
CA GLU A 214 -12.84 -46.45 -0.74
C GLU A 214 -12.73 -46.76 0.76
N ARG A 215 -13.75 -47.40 1.35
CA ARG A 215 -13.71 -47.85 2.76
C ARG A 215 -12.61 -48.90 2.98
N ASP A 216 -12.44 -49.83 2.05
CA ASP A 216 -11.41 -50.87 2.13
C ASP A 216 -10.00 -50.28 1.98
N GLU A 217 -9.81 -49.27 1.12
CA GLU A 217 -8.54 -48.52 1.03
C GLU A 217 -8.23 -47.72 2.30
N LEU A 218 -9.24 -47.13 2.93
CA LEU A 218 -9.07 -46.44 4.21
C LEU A 218 -8.64 -47.42 5.32
N HIS A 219 -9.24 -48.60 5.38
CA HIS A 219 -8.87 -49.64 6.32
C HIS A 219 -7.43 -50.14 6.12
N LYS A 220 -6.98 -50.27 4.86
CA LYS A 220 -5.57 -50.59 4.56
C LYS A 220 -4.60 -49.52 5.07
N LEU A 221 -4.97 -48.25 4.98
CA LEU A 221 -4.17 -47.14 5.50
C LEU A 221 -4.11 -47.13 7.03
N GLU A 222 -5.19 -47.52 7.73
CA GLU A 222 -5.20 -47.68 9.18
C GLU A 222 -4.31 -48.85 9.63
N GLU A 223 -4.35 -49.98 8.92
CA GLU A 223 -3.51 -51.16 9.19
C GLU A 223 -2.01 -50.93 8.91
N MET A 224 -1.67 -49.92 8.11
CA MET A 224 -0.28 -49.51 7.82
C MET A 224 0.35 -48.61 8.89
N THR A 225 -0.39 -48.21 9.94
CA THR A 225 0.17 -47.48 11.08
C THR A 225 0.63 -48.45 12.18
N PRO A 226 1.94 -48.63 12.45
CA PRO A 226 2.37 -49.43 13.57
C PRO A 226 2.10 -48.65 14.86
N SER A 227 1.30 -49.24 15.75
CA SER A 227 1.25 -48.81 17.14
C SER A 227 2.63 -48.96 17.78
N SER A 228 3.32 -47.84 17.98
CA SER A 228 4.25 -47.73 19.11
C SER A 228 4.10 -46.35 19.72
N SER A 229 3.57 -46.35 20.93
CA SER A 229 3.58 -45.25 21.88
C SER A 229 5.04 -44.94 22.28
N LYS A 230 5.82 -44.39 21.35
CA LYS A 230 7.09 -43.76 21.70
C LYS A 230 6.75 -42.39 22.27
N LYS A 231 6.77 -42.29 23.61
CA LYS A 231 6.89 -41.02 24.33
C LYS A 231 7.95 -40.17 23.61
N LEU A 232 7.53 -39.06 23.02
CA LEU A 232 8.42 -38.03 22.52
C LEU A 232 9.16 -37.45 23.74
N SER A 233 10.42 -37.86 23.91
CA SER A 233 11.34 -37.27 24.86
C SER A 233 11.92 -36.01 24.24
N PHE A 234 11.66 -34.85 24.87
CA PHE A 234 12.22 -33.56 24.50
C PHE A 234 13.36 -33.21 25.49
N PRO A 235 14.64 -33.38 25.15
CA PRO A 235 15.73 -33.29 26.13
C PRO A 235 16.12 -31.86 26.54
N LEU A 236 15.41 -30.82 26.05
CA LEU A 236 15.74 -29.40 26.26
C LEU A 236 14.56 -28.55 26.75
N LEU A 237 13.43 -29.16 27.10
CA LEU A 237 12.39 -28.46 27.84
C LEU A 237 12.69 -28.60 29.33
N LEU A 238 12.98 -27.47 29.99
CA LEU A 238 12.89 -27.36 31.44
C LEU A 238 11.53 -27.95 31.87
N THR A 239 11.58 -28.99 32.68
CA THR A 239 10.39 -29.57 33.32
C THR A 239 9.60 -28.47 34.02
N PRO A 240 8.27 -28.39 33.89
CA PRO A 240 7.50 -27.46 34.69
C PRO A 240 7.73 -27.80 36.17
N ASN A 241 8.09 -26.80 36.97
CA ASN A 241 8.16 -26.93 38.41
C ASN A 241 6.87 -27.55 38.96
N SER A 242 7.05 -28.41 39.95
CA SER A 242 6.09 -29.34 40.55
C SER A 242 4.92 -28.69 41.31
N SER A 243 4.41 -27.55 40.88
CA SER A 243 3.26 -26.86 41.48
C SER A 243 2.04 -26.76 40.55
N ALA A 244 2.13 -27.22 39.30
CA ALA A 244 0.99 -27.25 38.37
C ALA A 244 0.18 -28.57 38.40
N LYS A 245 0.67 -29.62 39.08
CA LYS A 245 -0.08 -30.86 39.27
C LYS A 245 -1.12 -30.76 40.39
N ASP A 246 -0.83 -29.96 41.42
CA ASP A 246 -1.69 -29.90 42.61
C ASP A 246 -2.96 -29.06 42.40
N ASN A 247 -3.05 -28.31 41.30
CA ASN A 247 -4.22 -27.47 41.00
C ASN A 247 -5.18 -28.04 39.94
N GLN A 248 -5.01 -29.29 39.48
CA GLN A 248 -5.96 -29.88 38.51
C GLN A 248 -7.31 -30.26 39.12
N GLU A 249 -7.41 -30.46 40.45
CA GLU A 249 -8.69 -30.74 41.11
C GLU A 249 -9.51 -29.47 41.40
N GLU A 250 -8.87 -28.31 41.60
CA GLU A 250 -9.58 -27.04 41.86
C GLU A 250 -10.35 -26.50 40.64
N TRP A 251 -9.97 -26.89 39.42
CA TRP A 251 -10.59 -26.37 38.18
C TRP A 251 -11.75 -27.22 37.66
N ARG A 252 -12.07 -28.34 38.33
CA ARG A 252 -13.22 -29.20 37.96
C ARG A 252 -14.54 -28.79 38.59
N VAL A 253 -14.54 -27.82 39.51
CA VAL A 253 -15.77 -27.33 40.13
C VAL A 253 -15.79 -25.80 40.07
N ARG A 254 -16.19 -25.26 38.90
CA ARG A 254 -16.94 -24.01 38.75
C ARG A 254 -17.45 -23.88 37.33
#